data_AF-A0A0H3H0D8-F1
#
_entry.id   AF-A0A0H3H0D8-F1
#
_cell.length_a   1.000
_cell.length_b   1.000
_cell.length_c   1.000
_cell.angle_alpha   90.00
_cell.angle_beta   90.00
_cell.angle_gamma   90.00
#
_symmetry.space_group_name_H-M   'P 1'
#
loop_
_entity.id
_entity.type
_entity.pdbx_description
1 polymer ?
#
loop_
_entity_poly.entity_id
_entity_poly.type
_entity_poly.pdbx_seq_one_letter_code
_entity_poly.pdbx_strand_id
1 'polypeptide(L)' 'MRHFDESCLGSVATLQPIEIKALREQLNVSQPVFARYLNTSVSTVQKWETGAKRPSGMSLKLLSVVQKHGLKILL' A
#
# COMPACT_ATOMS: atom_id res chain seq x y z
N MET A 1 1.38 1.50 -28.27
CA MET A 1 0.44 2.53 -27.79
C MET A 1 1.16 3.88 -27.82
N ARG A 2 0.86 4.76 -28.80
CA ARG A 2 1.43 6.13 -28.86
C ARG A 2 0.45 7.21 -28.36
N HIS A 3 -0.83 6.85 -28.21
CA HIS A 3 -1.81 7.63 -27.46
C HIS A 3 -2.02 6.95 -26.12
N PHE A 4 -1.86 7.72 -25.05
CA PHE A 4 -2.19 7.33 -23.69
C PHE A 4 -3.37 8.20 -23.26
N ASP A 5 -4.53 7.58 -23.06
CA ASP A 5 -5.70 8.29 -22.57
C ASP A 5 -5.63 8.36 -21.04
N GLU A 6 -5.29 9.53 -20.52
CA GLU A 6 -5.22 9.77 -19.07
C GLU A 6 -6.58 9.57 -18.38
N SER A 7 -7.70 9.67 -19.11
CA SER A 7 -9.03 9.41 -18.52
C SER A 7 -9.21 7.95 -18.07
N CYS A 8 -8.40 7.02 -18.61
CA CYS A 8 -8.36 5.63 -18.17
C CYS A 8 -7.63 5.44 -16.83
N LEU A 9 -6.84 6.43 -16.38
CA LEU A 9 -6.17 6.37 -15.09
C LEU A 9 -7.16 6.67 -13.96
N GLY A 10 -7.66 5.62 -13.31
CA GLY A 10 -8.35 5.78 -12.03
C GLY A 10 -7.42 6.41 -10.99
N SER A 11 -7.91 7.47 -10.34
CA SER A 11 -7.19 8.08 -9.20
C SER A 11 -7.07 7.08 -8.06
N VAL A 12 -5.92 7.11 -7.37
CA VAL A 12 -5.67 6.27 -6.20
C VAL A 12 -6.01 7.08 -4.97
N ALA A 13 -7.05 6.68 -4.24
CA ALA A 13 -7.42 7.31 -2.98
C ALA A 13 -6.26 7.26 -1.98
N THR A 14 -6.06 8.34 -1.25
CA THR A 14 -5.06 8.35 -0.17
C THR A 14 -5.51 7.42 0.96
N LEU A 15 -4.57 6.68 1.54
CA LEU A 15 -4.83 5.81 2.67
C LEU A 15 -4.45 6.50 3.98
N GLN A 16 -5.38 6.54 4.92
CA GLN A 16 -5.16 7.01 6.27
C GLN A 16 -4.34 5.98 7.07
N PRO A 17 -3.59 6.42 8.10
CA PRO A 17 -2.78 5.52 8.93
C PRO A 17 -3.56 4.32 9.49
N ILE A 18 -4.80 4.56 9.92
CA ILE A 18 -5.70 3.52 10.44
C ILE A 18 -6.09 2.49 9.39
N GLU A 19 -6.26 2.90 8.13
CA GLU A 19 -6.61 2.00 7.01
C GLU A 19 -5.43 1.11 6.65
N ILE A 20 -4.19 1.62 6.73
CA ILE A 20 -2.98 0.82 6.48
C ILE A 20 -2.81 -0.24 7.57
N LYS A 21 -3.04 0.15 8.83
CA LYS A 21 -3.02 -0.78 9.96
C LYS A 21 -4.12 -1.85 9.83
N ALA A 22 -5.35 -1.44 9.51
CA ALA A 22 -6.47 -2.34 9.30
C ALA A 22 -6.20 -3.31 8.14
N LEU A 23 -5.69 -2.82 7.01
CA LEU A 23 -5.29 -3.66 5.87
C LEU A 23 -4.31 -4.75 6.30
N ARG A 24 -3.25 -4.39 7.03
CA ARG A 24 -2.26 -5.35 7.53
C ARG A 24 -2.90 -6.40 8.45
N GLU A 25 -3.77 -5.98 9.34
CA GLU A 25 -4.44 -6.86 10.30
C GLU A 25 -5.44 -7.80 9.61
N GLN A 26 -6.19 -7.31 8.63
CA GLN A 26 -7.07 -8.14 7.78
C GLN A 26 -6.30 -9.21 6.99
N LEU A 27 -5.06 -8.90 6.61
CA LEU A 27 -4.16 -9.84 5.94
C LEU A 27 -3.48 -10.83 6.92
N ASN A 28 -3.73 -10.71 8.22
CA ASN A 28 -3.19 -11.56 9.28
C ASN A 28 -1.65 -11.68 9.26
N VAL A 29 -0.96 -10.55 9.03
CA VAL A 29 0.50 -10.49 9.03
C VAL A 29 1.04 -9.48 10.04
N SER A 30 2.22 -9.76 10.59
CA SER A 30 2.95 -8.84 11.45
C SER A 30 3.56 -7.68 10.65
N GLN A 31 3.89 -6.56 11.31
CA GLN A 31 4.55 -5.42 10.63
C GLN A 31 5.84 -5.82 9.89
N PRO A 32 6.75 -6.65 10.45
CA PRO A 32 7.94 -7.11 9.72
C PRO A 32 7.62 -7.93 8.46
N VAL A 33 6.63 -8.82 8.54
CA VAL A 33 6.21 -9.65 7.39
C VAL A 33 5.58 -8.76 6.32
N PHE A 34 4.71 -7.84 6.71
CA PHE A 34 4.09 -6.89 5.79
C PHE A 34 5.12 -6.00 5.08
N ALA A 35 6.11 -5.50 5.81
CA ALA A 35 7.21 -4.72 5.25
C ALA A 35 8.01 -5.53 4.21
N ARG A 36 8.25 -6.82 4.47
CA ARG A 36 8.96 -7.71 3.55
C ARG A 36 8.18 -7.91 2.25
N TYR A 37 6.87 -8.16 2.33
CA TYR A 37 6.02 -8.26 1.14
C TYR A 37 6.01 -6.98 0.31
N LEU A 38 5.94 -5.83 0.96
CA LEU A 38 5.92 -4.53 0.30
C LEU A 38 7.31 -4.03 -0.14
N ASN A 39 8.35 -4.85 0.02
CA ASN A 39 9.75 -4.49 -0.24
C ASN A 39 10.15 -3.14 0.39
N THR A 40 9.79 -2.95 1.66
CA THR A 40 10.10 -1.73 2.42
C THR A 40 10.59 -2.07 3.83
N SER A 41 11.00 -1.05 4.59
CA SER A 41 11.46 -1.23 5.97
C SER A 41 10.29 -1.31 6.96
N VAL A 42 10.48 -2.04 8.06
CA VAL A 42 9.52 -2.06 9.18
C VAL A 42 9.26 -0.63 9.71
N SER A 43 10.32 0.18 9.77
CA SER A 43 10.23 1.59 10.18
C SER A 43 9.36 2.42 9.23
N THR A 44 9.30 2.10 7.94
CA THR A 44 8.43 2.78 6.99
C THR A 44 6.97 2.40 7.22
N VAL A 45 6.68 1.10 7.42
CA VAL A 45 5.33 0.62 7.80
C VAL A 45 4.86 1.27 9.10
N GLN A 46 5.71 1.33 10.13
CA GLN A 46 5.39 2.00 11.39
C GLN A 46 5.06 3.48 11.20
N LYS A 47 5.86 4.21 10.41
CA LYS A 47 5.60 5.62 10.11
C LYS A 47 4.30 5.84 9.35
N TRP A 48 3.92 4.89 8.49
CA TRP A 48 2.63 4.91 7.81
C TRP A 48 1.46 4.68 8.77
N GLU A 49 1.55 3.66 9.62
CA GLU A 49 0.48 3.32 10.58
C GLU A 49 0.31 4.35 11.72
N THR A 50 1.37 5.11 12.03
CA THR A 50 1.33 6.21 13.01
C THR A 50 1.02 7.57 12.40
N GLY A 51 1.04 7.69 11.07
CA GLY A 51 0.86 8.96 10.36
C GLY A 51 2.07 9.88 10.34
N ALA A 52 3.21 9.46 10.90
CA ALA A 52 4.47 10.20 10.81
C ALA A 52 4.98 10.36 9.37
N LYS A 53 4.57 9.46 8.46
CA LYS A 53 4.75 9.57 7.01
C LYS A 53 3.49 9.08 6.32
N ARG A 54 3.16 9.63 5.16
CA ARG A 54 2.08 9.12 4.30
C ARG A 54 2.66 8.41 3.07
N PRO A 55 2.09 7.27 2.63
CA PRO A 55 2.48 6.66 1.37
C PRO A 55 2.04 7.58 0.21
N SER A 56 2.89 7.67 -0.80
CA SER A 56 2.65 8.46 -2.02
C SER A 56 3.21 7.75 -3.24
N GLY A 57 2.76 8.17 -4.44
CA GLY A 57 3.19 7.61 -5.71
C GLY A 57 3.07 6.09 -5.76
N MET A 58 4.20 5.41 -6.00
CA MET A 58 4.28 3.96 -6.13
C MET A 58 3.83 3.22 -4.86
N SER A 59 4.20 3.71 -3.67
CA SER A 59 3.83 3.06 -2.41
C SER A 59 2.31 3.09 -2.17
N LEU A 60 1.66 4.21 -2.52
CA LEU A 60 0.21 4.32 -2.43
C LEU A 60 -0.47 3.38 -3.43
N LYS A 61 0.00 3.36 -4.69
CA LYS A 61 -0.52 2.44 -5.71
C LYS A 61 -0.38 0.98 -5.29
N LEU A 62 0.78 0.60 -4.74
CA LEU A 62 1.06 -0.76 -4.27
C LEU A 62 0.12 -1.16 -3.13
N LEU A 63 -0.06 -0.29 -2.14
CA LEU A 63 -1.00 -0.54 -1.04
C LEU A 63 -2.44 -0.71 -1.54
N SER A 64 -2.88 0.08 -2.53
CA SER A 64 -4.20 -0.07 -3.13
C SER A 64 -4.35 -1.37 -3.94
N VAL A 65 -3.28 -1.83 -4.60
CA VAL A 65 -3.27 -3.14 -5.27
C VAL A 65 -3.40 -4.26 -4.24
N VAL A 66 -2.65 -4.19 -3.14
CA VAL A 66 -2.75 -5.16 -2.04
C VAL A 66 -4.12 -5.11 -1.36
N GLN A 67 -4.70 -3.93 -1.18
CA GLN A 67 -6.06 -3.78 -0.63
C GLN A 67 -7.11 -4.46 -1.51
N LYS A 68 -6.96 -4.38 -2.84
CA LYS A 68 -7.92 -4.94 -3.79
C LYS A 68 -7.72 -6.45 -4.04
N HIS A 69 -6.49 -6.93 -4.01
CA HIS A 69 -6.13 -8.28 -4.47
C HIS A 69 -5.47 -9.17 -3.41
N GLY A 70 -5.17 -8.63 -2.23
CA GLY A 70 -4.43 -9.30 -1.17
C GLY A 70 -2.92 -9.40 -1.43
N LEU A 71 -2.17 -10.02 -0.52
CA LEU A 71 -0.70 -10.14 -0.61
C LEU A 71 -0.23 -11.12 -1.68
N LYS A 72 -1.07 -12.06 -2.11
CA LYS A 72 -0.68 -13.11 -3.08
C LYS A 72 -0.27 -12.56 -4.44
N ILE A 73 -0.67 -11.33 -4.77
CA ILE A 73 -0.26 -10.66 -6.01
C ILE A 73 1.21 -10.20 -5.99
N LEU A 74 1.87 -10.26 -4.82
CA LEU A 74 3.27 -9.88 -4.62
C LEU A 74 4.21 -11.08 -4.48
N LEU A 75 3.70 -12.31 -4.64
CA LEU A 75 4.47 -13.55 -4.71
C LEU A 75 4.82 -13.85 -6.17
#